data_AF-A0A8T4MCP5-F1
#
_entry.id   AF-A0A8T4MCP5-F1
#
_cell.length_a   1.000
_cell.length_b   1.000
_cell.length_c   1.000
_cell.angle_alpha   90.00
_cell.angle_beta   90.00
_cell.angle_gamma   90.00
#
_symmetry.space_group_name_H-M   'P 1'
#
loop_
_entity.id
_entity.type
_entity.pdbx_description
1 polymer ?
#
loop_
_entity_poly.entity_id
_entity_poly.type
_entity_poly.pdbx_seq_one_letter_code
_entity_poly.pdbx_strand_id
1 'polypeptide(L)'
;MKTIFVSSKCKFPIFLNSIDFLSLPSKIGLISTVQFSHLLPNLKKELEKKGKKVVIYNNPNILGCNALAAEKIQEKVDAFLFLSSGEFHVLHTATKINKPIFQFNPITREFSKFDMSKTKAIKERQEQLKKKFVLAKNIGILITTKPKQ
;
A
#
# COMPACT_ATOMS: atom_id res chain seq x y z
N MET A 1 -1.75 -4.45 32.12
CA MET A 1 -3.04 -4.93 31.57
C MET A 1 -2.75 -5.84 30.39
N LYS A 2 -3.36 -7.03 30.29
CA LYS A 2 -3.21 -7.89 29.11
C LYS A 2 -4.13 -7.37 28.00
N THR A 3 -3.61 -7.17 26.80
CA THR A 3 -4.36 -6.67 25.64
C THR A 3 -4.50 -7.77 24.60
N ILE A 4 -5.72 -7.99 24.11
CA ILE A 4 -6.01 -8.92 23.02
C ILE A 4 -6.35 -8.09 21.78
N PHE A 5 -5.68 -8.36 20.67
CA PHE A 5 -5.96 -7.72 19.38
C PHE A 5 -6.83 -8.64 18.53
N VAL A 6 -8.02 -8.18 18.17
CA VAL A 6 -8.94 -8.91 17.29
C VAL A 6 -9.01 -8.18 15.96
N SER A 7 -8.58 -8.83 14.88
CA SER A 7 -8.60 -8.24 13.54
C SER A 7 -10.03 -8.19 12.98
N SER A 8 -10.53 -7.00 12.65
CA SER A 8 -11.80 -6.83 11.92
C SER A 8 -11.59 -7.10 10.43
N LYS A 9 -11.61 -8.38 10.06
CA LYS A 9 -11.49 -8.83 8.67
C LYS A 9 -12.75 -8.45 7.88
N CYS A 10 -12.56 -7.96 6.66
CA CYS A 10 -13.65 -7.79 5.71
C CYS A 10 -14.28 -9.16 5.41
N LYS A 11 -15.61 -9.29 5.52
CA LYS A 11 -16.35 -10.53 5.20
C LYS A 11 -17.10 -10.46 3.87
N PHE A 12 -17.01 -9.34 3.16
CA PHE A 12 -17.73 -9.17 1.90
C PHE A 12 -17.23 -10.18 0.86
N PRO A 13 -18.13 -10.77 0.05
CA PRO A 13 -17.73 -11.63 -1.05
C PRO A 13 -16.94 -10.81 -2.06
N ILE A 14 -15.71 -11.24 -2.33
CA ILE A 14 -14.81 -10.52 -3.22
C ILE A 14 -14.77 -11.25 -4.56
N PHE A 15 -15.25 -10.54 -5.57
CA PHE A 15 -15.25 -11.00 -6.94
C PHE A 15 -13.95 -10.54 -7.58
N LEU A 16 -12.97 -11.43 -7.59
CA LEU A 16 -11.67 -11.17 -8.24
C LEU A 16 -11.79 -11.02 -9.76
N ASN A 17 -12.94 -11.37 -10.33
CA ASN A 17 -13.27 -11.20 -11.74
C ASN A 17 -13.20 -9.74 -12.21
N SER A 18 -13.35 -8.78 -11.29
CA SER A 18 -13.26 -7.34 -11.60
C SER A 18 -11.83 -6.84 -11.77
N ILE A 19 -10.82 -7.65 -11.46
CA ILE A 19 -9.42 -7.30 -11.67
C ILE A 19 -9.08 -7.59 -13.13
N ASP A 20 -8.59 -6.58 -13.86
CA ASP A 20 -8.06 -6.78 -15.19
C ASP A 20 -6.65 -7.38 -15.12
N PHE A 21 -6.60 -8.72 -15.16
CA PHE A 21 -5.37 -9.51 -15.12
C PHE A 21 -4.47 -9.30 -16.35
N LEU A 22 -5.02 -8.88 -17.48
CA LEU A 22 -4.25 -8.65 -18.71
C LEU A 22 -3.39 -7.40 -18.59
N SER A 23 -3.91 -6.36 -17.91
CA SER A 23 -3.16 -5.12 -17.64
C SER A 23 -1.99 -5.28 -16.66
N LEU A 24 -1.99 -6.35 -15.84
CA LEU A 24 -0.96 -6.58 -14.83
C LEU A 24 0.34 -7.13 -15.46
N PRO A 25 1.53 -6.63 -15.05
CA PRO A 25 2.82 -7.23 -15.41
C PRO A 25 3.00 -8.70 -15.00
N SER A 26 4.10 -9.32 -15.46
CA SER A 26 4.39 -10.74 -15.18
C SER A 26 4.69 -11.02 -13.71
N LYS A 27 5.52 -10.21 -13.04
CA LYS A 27 5.81 -10.34 -11.60
C LYS A 27 5.09 -9.27 -10.79
N ILE A 28 4.20 -9.70 -9.89
CA ILE A 28 3.35 -8.82 -9.08
C ILE A 28 3.63 -8.99 -7.60
N GLY A 29 3.84 -7.87 -6.91
CA GLY A 29 3.82 -7.80 -5.44
C GLY A 29 2.40 -7.58 -4.92
N LEU A 30 1.94 -8.39 -3.97
CA LEU A 30 0.65 -8.14 -3.31
C LEU A 30 0.86 -7.46 -1.95
N ILE A 31 0.14 -6.35 -1.76
CA ILE A 31 0.12 -5.56 -0.53
C ILE A 31 -1.32 -5.14 -0.21
N SER A 32 -1.59 -4.82 1.06
CA SER A 32 -2.95 -4.52 1.49
C SER A 32 -3.02 -3.74 2.80
N THR A 33 -4.21 -3.28 3.20
CA THR A 33 -4.50 -2.90 4.58
C THR A 33 -4.96 -4.13 5.39
N VAL A 34 -4.84 -4.07 6.72
CA VAL A 34 -5.11 -5.22 7.62
C VAL A 34 -6.49 -5.89 7.42
N GLN A 35 -7.48 -5.12 6.97
CA GLN A 35 -8.84 -5.60 6.75
C GLN A 35 -8.93 -6.61 5.59
N PHE A 36 -8.01 -6.54 4.62
CA PHE A 36 -8.07 -7.32 3.38
C PHE A 36 -6.90 -8.30 3.20
N SER A 37 -5.90 -8.28 4.08
CA SER A 37 -4.68 -9.10 3.94
C SER A 37 -4.93 -10.61 3.92
N HIS A 38 -6.00 -11.04 4.59
CA HIS A 38 -6.43 -12.44 4.63
C HIS A 38 -6.87 -12.98 3.25
N LEU A 39 -7.08 -12.10 2.27
CA LEU A 39 -7.52 -12.44 0.91
C LEU A 39 -6.34 -12.65 -0.05
N LEU A 40 -5.17 -12.11 0.30
CA LEU A 40 -3.97 -12.18 -0.54
C LEU A 40 -3.55 -13.61 -0.89
N PRO A 41 -3.65 -14.61 0.01
CA PRO A 41 -3.34 -15.99 -0.35
C PRO A 41 -4.25 -16.56 -1.45
N ASN A 42 -5.54 -16.22 -1.44
CA ASN A 42 -6.47 -16.68 -2.47
C ASN A 42 -6.21 -15.97 -3.81
N LEU A 43 -6.03 -14.64 -3.75
CA LEU A 43 -5.68 -13.83 -4.92
C LEU A 43 -4.36 -14.28 -5.56
N LYS A 44 -3.37 -14.66 -4.75
CA LYS A 44 -2.12 -15.24 -5.24
C LYS A 44 -2.37 -16.47 -6.11
N LYS A 45 -3.17 -17.43 -5.62
CA LYS A 45 -3.50 -18.66 -6.37
C LYS A 45 -4.18 -18.34 -7.70
N GLU A 46 -5.13 -17.40 -7.69
CA GLU A 46 -5.86 -16.95 -8.88
C GLU A 46 -4.92 -16.32 -9.92
N LEU A 47 -4.00 -15.45 -9.48
CA LEU A 47 -3.01 -14.81 -10.33
C LEU A 47 -2.01 -15.83 -10.90
N GLU A 48 -1.55 -16.78 -10.10
CA GLU A 48 -0.61 -17.82 -10.52
C GLU A 48 -1.24 -18.78 -11.54
N LYS A 49 -2.52 -19.14 -11.38
CA LYS A 49 -3.28 -19.89 -12.41
C LYS A 49 -3.34 -19.17 -13.75
N LYS A 50 -3.29 -17.83 -13.73
CA LYS A 50 -3.27 -16.97 -14.93
C LYS A 50 -1.85 -16.65 -15.41
N GLY A 51 -0.84 -17.40 -14.93
CA GLY A 51 0.55 -17.30 -15.39
C GLY A 51 1.35 -16.15 -14.79
N LYS A 52 0.86 -15.48 -13.74
CA LYS A 52 1.61 -14.42 -13.05
C LYS A 52 2.52 -15.00 -11.98
N LYS A 53 3.69 -14.41 -11.76
CA LYS A 53 4.58 -14.71 -10.63
C LYS A 53 4.26 -13.77 -9.48
N VAL A 54 3.86 -14.31 -8.33
CA VAL A 54 3.35 -13.49 -7.23
C VAL A 54 4.27 -13.52 -6.02
N VAL A 55 4.64 -12.32 -5.53
CA VAL A 55 5.47 -12.14 -4.34
C VAL A 55 4.64 -11.47 -3.23
N ILE A 56 4.70 -12.03 -2.03
CA ILE A 56 4.06 -11.48 -0.83
C ILE A 56 5.13 -11.41 0.26
N TYR A 57 5.28 -10.25 0.89
CA TYR A 57 6.13 -10.12 2.07
C TYR A 57 5.45 -10.75 3.30
N ASN A 58 6.22 -11.27 4.25
CA ASN A 58 5.67 -11.96 5.44
C ASN A 58 4.60 -11.14 6.17
N ASN A 59 4.77 -9.81 6.23
CA ASN A 59 3.74 -8.89 6.72
C ASN A 59 3.32 -7.93 5.58
N PRO A 60 2.33 -8.28 4.75
CA PRO A 60 1.97 -7.52 3.55
C PRO A 60 1.15 -6.24 3.85
N ASN A 61 0.99 -5.91 5.13
CA ASN A 61 0.18 -4.79 5.58
C ASN A 61 0.91 -3.47 5.39
N ILE A 62 0.22 -2.53 4.75
CA ILE A 62 0.61 -1.13 4.63
C ILE A 62 -0.21 -0.32 5.63
N LEU A 63 0.48 0.60 6.32
CA LEU A 63 -0.11 1.58 7.21
C LEU A 63 0.14 2.99 6.66
N GLY A 64 -0.60 3.98 7.14
CA GLY A 64 -0.42 5.38 6.75
C GLY A 64 1.00 5.92 6.98
N CYS A 65 1.74 5.31 7.91
CA CYS A 65 3.10 5.68 8.28
C CYS A 65 4.14 4.63 7.89
N ASN A 66 3.75 3.51 7.28
CA ASN A 66 4.66 2.39 7.05
C ASN A 66 4.34 1.66 5.73
N ALA A 67 5.27 1.75 4.78
CA ALA A 67 5.22 1.06 3.48
C ALA A 67 6.29 -0.05 3.35
N LEU A 68 6.86 -0.53 4.46
CA LEU A 68 8.02 -1.44 4.49
C LEU A 68 7.80 -2.71 3.67
N ALA A 69 6.58 -3.26 3.65
CA ALA A 69 6.25 -4.44 2.87
C ALA A 69 6.54 -4.25 1.37
N ALA A 70 6.18 -3.07 0.83
CA ALA A 70 6.45 -2.72 -0.56
C ALA A 70 7.94 -2.43 -0.77
N GLU A 71 8.56 -1.64 0.11
CA GLU A 71 9.98 -1.28 0.03
C GLU A 71 10.89 -2.51 -0.01
N LYS A 72 10.58 -3.55 0.78
CA LYS A 72 11.39 -4.78 0.88
C LYS A 72 11.31 -5.71 -0.32
N ILE A 73 10.24 -5.63 -1.12
CA ILE A 73 10.03 -6.54 -2.26
C ILE A 73 10.03 -5.84 -3.61
N GLN A 74 10.16 -4.51 -3.67
CA GLN A 74 10.09 -3.75 -4.92
C GLN A 74 11.11 -4.23 -5.97
N GLU A 75 12.30 -4.64 -5.57
CA GLU A 75 13.34 -5.16 -6.49
C GLU A 75 13.02 -6.55 -7.05
N LYS A 76 12.03 -7.25 -6.48
CA LYS A 76 11.64 -8.61 -6.90
C LYS A 76 10.42 -8.62 -7.81
N VAL A 77 9.80 -7.46 -8.05
CA VAL A 77 8.52 -7.34 -8.75
C VAL A 77 8.56 -6.22 -9.80
N ASP A 78 7.67 -6.33 -10.78
CA ASP A 78 7.53 -5.35 -11.86
C ASP A 78 6.49 -4.29 -11.49
N ALA A 79 5.47 -4.66 -10.72
CA ALA A 79 4.46 -3.77 -10.18
C ALA A 79 3.83 -4.33 -8.90
N PHE A 80 3.03 -3.50 -8.23
CA PHE A 80 2.24 -3.89 -7.07
C PHE A 80 0.75 -3.92 -7.40
N LEU A 81 0.01 -4.86 -6.81
CA LEU A 81 -1.44 -4.82 -6.70
C LEU A 81 -1.81 -4.59 -5.23
N PHE A 82 -2.43 -3.44 -4.96
CA PHE A 82 -2.79 -2.97 -3.64
C PHE A 82 -4.29 -3.15 -3.40
N LEU A 83 -4.64 -4.01 -2.44
CA LEU A 83 -6.00 -4.12 -1.92
C LEU A 83 -6.25 -3.09 -0.82
N SER A 84 -7.01 -2.04 -1.13
CA SER A 84 -7.34 -0.95 -0.20
C SER A 84 -8.67 -0.30 -0.56
N SER A 85 -9.38 0.24 0.43
CA SER A 85 -10.65 0.97 0.22
C SER A 85 -10.46 2.46 -0.08
N GLY A 86 -9.24 2.98 -0.14
CA GLY A 86 -8.98 4.39 -0.42
C GLY A 86 -7.51 4.70 -0.73
N GLU A 87 -7.26 5.88 -1.30
CA GLU A 87 -5.96 6.23 -1.89
C GLU A 87 -4.87 6.61 -0.88
N PHE A 88 -5.19 6.95 0.37
CA PHE A 88 -4.20 7.50 1.32
C PHE A 88 -2.97 6.60 1.52
N HIS A 89 -3.19 5.30 1.72
CA HIS A 89 -2.10 4.32 1.90
C HIS A 89 -1.32 4.07 0.60
N VAL A 90 -2.02 4.13 -0.53
CA VAL A 90 -1.44 3.95 -1.87
C VAL A 90 -0.51 5.12 -2.19
N LEU A 91 -0.99 6.34 -1.95
CA LEU A 91 -0.24 7.57 -2.12
C LEU A 91 1.03 7.58 -1.26
N HIS A 92 0.93 7.23 0.02
CA HIS A 92 2.11 7.10 0.88
C HIS A 92 3.11 6.07 0.31
N THR A 93 2.63 4.88 -0.05
CA THR A 93 3.47 3.82 -0.63
C THR A 93 4.16 4.27 -1.91
N ALA A 94 3.43 4.95 -2.80
CA ALA A 94 3.95 5.49 -4.05
C ALA A 94 5.06 6.54 -3.85
N THR A 95 5.12 7.21 -2.69
CA THR A 95 6.27 8.09 -2.37
C THR A 95 7.54 7.34 -1.98
N LYS A 96 7.42 6.07 -1.58
CA LYS A 96 8.51 5.24 -1.03
C LYS A 96 9.11 4.25 -2.04
N ILE A 97 8.36 3.90 -3.08
CA ILE A 97 8.80 2.95 -4.11
C ILE A 97 8.83 3.61 -5.49
N ASN A 98 9.58 3.01 -6.41
CA ASN A 98 9.66 3.46 -7.81
C ASN A 98 9.02 2.47 -8.78
N LYS A 99 8.02 1.71 -8.32
CA LYS A 99 7.29 0.71 -9.14
C LYS A 99 5.83 1.14 -9.36
N PRO A 100 5.22 0.80 -10.51
CA PRO A 100 3.79 1.01 -10.74
C PRO A 100 2.94 0.33 -9.67
N ILE A 101 1.82 0.97 -9.32
CA ILE A 101 0.83 0.43 -8.39
C ILE A 101 -0.51 0.34 -9.12
N PHE A 102 -1.10 -0.84 -9.09
CA PHE A 102 -2.49 -1.08 -9.42
C PHE A 102 -3.28 -1.16 -8.12
N GLN A 103 -4.45 -0.56 -8.11
CA GLN A 103 -5.34 -0.52 -6.95
C GLN A 103 -6.55 -1.39 -7.26
N PHE A 104 -6.97 -2.14 -6.26
CA PHE A 104 -8.27 -2.80 -6.28
C PHE A 104 -8.98 -2.48 -4.98
N ASN A 105 -10.17 -1.90 -5.09
CA ASN A 105 -11.05 -1.65 -3.96
C ASN A 105 -12.00 -2.83 -3.79
N PRO A 106 -11.86 -3.67 -2.73
CA PRO A 106 -12.69 -4.86 -2.58
C PRO A 106 -14.17 -4.56 -2.28
N ILE A 107 -14.49 -3.31 -1.92
CA ILE A 107 -15.85 -2.84 -1.60
C ILE A 107 -16.56 -2.36 -2.87
N THR A 108 -15.95 -1.41 -3.60
CA THR A 108 -16.53 -0.84 -4.83
C THR A 108 -16.27 -1.70 -6.07
N ARG A 109 -15.32 -2.64 -5.99
CA ARG A 109 -14.83 -3.49 -7.09
C ARG A 109 -14.10 -2.71 -8.19
N GLU A 110 -13.70 -1.48 -7.90
CA GLU A 110 -12.96 -0.66 -8.83
C GLU A 110 -11.51 -1.15 -8.92
N PHE A 111 -11.07 -1.39 -10.14
CA PHE A 111 -9.68 -1.66 -10.47
C PHE A 111 -9.13 -0.50 -11.30
N SER A 112 -7.99 0.04 -10.90
CA SER A 112 -7.35 1.15 -11.60
C SER A 112 -5.83 1.14 -11.44
N LYS A 113 -5.13 1.78 -12.38
CA LYS A 113 -3.71 2.08 -12.21
C LYS A 113 -3.56 3.40 -11.47
N PHE A 114 -2.78 3.42 -10.39
CA PHE A 114 -2.51 4.64 -9.65
C PHE A 114 -1.65 5.59 -10.48
N ASP A 115 -2.06 6.86 -10.54
CA ASP A 115 -1.28 7.91 -11.17
C ASP A 115 -0.11 8.34 -10.26
N MET A 116 1.10 7.88 -10.61
CA MET A 116 2.32 8.20 -9.89
C MET A 116 2.66 9.70 -9.90
N SER A 117 2.11 10.47 -10.84
CA SER A 117 2.32 11.93 -10.91
C SER A 117 1.79 12.64 -9.66
N LYS A 118 0.75 12.09 -9.02
CA LYS A 118 0.19 12.58 -7.74
C LYS A 118 1.23 12.66 -6.61
N THR A 119 2.32 11.89 -6.70
CA THR A 119 3.40 11.91 -5.69
C THR A 119 4.29 13.14 -5.77
N LYS A 120 4.32 13.83 -6.93
CA LYS A 120 5.21 14.97 -7.20
C LYS A 120 4.96 16.12 -6.22
N ALA A 121 3.70 16.55 -6.09
CA ALA A 121 3.32 17.65 -5.19
C ALA A 121 3.68 17.36 -3.73
N ILE A 122 3.59 16.09 -3.30
CA ILE A 122 3.96 15.68 -1.93
C ILE A 122 5.45 15.78 -1.73
N LYS A 123 6.24 15.26 -2.66
CA LYS A 123 7.72 15.33 -2.61
C LYS A 123 8.19 16.79 -2.63
N GLU A 124 7.62 17.61 -3.50
CA GLU A 124 7.92 19.06 -3.56
C GLU A 124 7.59 19.77 -2.26
N ARG A 125 6.40 19.52 -1.69
CA ARG A 125 6.01 20.05 -0.39
C ARG A 125 6.98 19.61 0.72
N GLN A 126 7.40 18.34 0.73
CA GLN A 126 8.36 17.84 1.72
C GLN A 126 9.71 18.56 1.61
N GLU A 127 10.22 18.78 0.40
CA GLU A 127 11.48 19.51 0.19
C GLU A 127 11.37 20.99 0.60
N GLN A 128 10.24 21.65 0.30
CA GLN A 128 9.99 23.02 0.77
C GLN A 128 9.95 23.10 2.29
N LEU A 129 9.28 22.15 2.96
CA LEU A 129 9.20 22.09 4.41
C LEU A 129 10.57 21.87 5.05
N LYS A 130 11.42 21.00 4.48
CA LYS A 130 12.80 20.81 4.95
C LYS A 130 13.63 22.09 4.86
N LYS A 131 13.56 22.81 3.73
CA LYS A 131 14.26 24.10 3.58
C LYS A 131 13.78 25.13 4.61
N LYS A 132 12.45 25.23 4.81
CA LYS A 132 11.87 26.11 5.82
C LYS A 132 12.32 25.75 7.24
N PHE A 133 12.43 24.45 7.53
CA PHE A 133 12.91 23.96 8.82
C PHE A 133 14.36 24.37 9.11
N VAL A 134 15.26 24.23 8.13
CA VAL A 134 16.69 24.61 8.29
C VAL A 134 16.86 26.11 8.58
N LEU A 135 15.98 26.96 8.05
CA LEU A 135 16.02 28.42 8.26
C LEU A 135 15.26 28.88 9.51
N ALA A 136 14.59 27.98 10.23
CA ALA A 136 13.77 28.35 11.37
C ALA A 136 14.62 28.69 12.59
N LYS A 137 14.41 29.88 13.16
CA LYS A 137 15.06 30.30 14.42
C LYS A 137 14.39 29.69 15.66
N ASN A 138 13.08 29.44 15.57
CA ASN A 138 12.27 28.88 16.64
C ASN A 138 11.59 27.61 16.14
N ILE A 139 11.74 26.51 16.86
CA ILE A 139 11.19 25.20 16.49
C ILE A 139 10.34 24.70 17.66
N GLY A 140 9.08 24.37 17.38
CA GLY A 140 8.22 23.65 18.32
C GLY A 140 8.30 22.16 18.07
N ILE A 141 8.55 21.37 19.12
CA ILE A 141 8.56 19.91 19.05
C ILE A 141 7.21 19.40 19.55
N LEU A 142 6.40 18.88 18.63
CA LEU A 142 5.12 18.24 18.99
C LEU A 142 5.39 16.80 19.41
N ILE A 143 5.00 16.47 20.64
CA ILE A 143 5.09 15.13 21.22
C ILE A 143 3.68 14.66 21.56
N THR A 144 3.42 13.36 21.42
CA THR A 144 2.17 12.73 21.83
C THR A 144 2.43 11.76 22.97
N THR A 145 1.48 11.68 23.90
CA THR A 145 1.48 10.66 24.97
C THR A 145 0.83 9.36 24.52
N LYS A 146 0.32 9.30 23.28
CA LYS A 146 -0.24 8.08 22.71
C LYS A 146 0.88 7.06 22.49
N PRO A 147 0.75 5.83 22.99
CA PRO A 147 1.78 4.82 22.81
C PRO A 147 1.98 4.50 21.32
N LYS A 148 3.25 4.46 20.88
CA LYS A 148 3.70 4.14 19.50
C LYS A 148 3.39 5.23 18.45
N GLN A 149 3.26 6.49 18.87
CA GLN A 149 3.20 7.66 17.98
C GLN A 149 4.20 8.72 18.42
#